data_AF-A0A3N2KLL4-F1
#
_entry.id   AF-A0A3N2KLL4-F1
#
_cell.length_a   1.000
_cell.length_b   1.000
_cell.length_c   1.000
_cell.angle_alpha   90.00
_cell.angle_beta   90.00
_cell.angle_gamma   90.00
#
_symmetry.space_group_name_H-M   'P 1'
#
loop_
_entity.id
_entity.type
_entity.pdbx_description
1 polymer ?
#
loop_
_entity_poly.entity_id
_entity_poly.type
_entity_poly.pdbx_seq_one_letter_code
_entity_poly.pdbx_strand_id
1 'polypeptide(L)'
;MENRIKEYIKLVGIMQKDLAEKLDITTVGLNKIANTPMLKIETYQKVADALGVPVWKLFLSDAELEEIRSEVVSNRPADEFCCPKCGALLKVVPTDEN
;
A
#
# COMPACT_ATOMS: atom_id res chain seq x y z
N MET A 1 1.51 4.96 -14.28
CA MET A 1 1.40 4.13 -13.07
C MET A 1 1.25 2.70 -13.54
N GLU A 2 2.34 1.94 -13.50
CA GLU A 2 2.35 0.53 -13.88
C GLU A 2 1.94 -0.31 -12.68
N ASN A 3 1.16 -1.38 -12.92
CA ASN A 3 0.69 -2.25 -11.86
C ASN A 3 1.73 -3.31 -11.52
N ARG A 4 2.12 -3.41 -10.25
CA ARG A 4 3.16 -4.34 -9.77
C ARG A 4 2.63 -5.73 -9.44
N ILE A 5 1.45 -6.07 -9.97
CA ILE A 5 0.75 -7.32 -9.70
C ILE A 5 1.63 -8.54 -10.04
N LYS A 6 2.34 -8.52 -11.18
CA LYS A 6 3.20 -9.65 -11.59
C LYS A 6 4.38 -9.88 -10.66
N GLU A 7 4.96 -8.80 -10.14
CA GLU A 7 6.07 -8.88 -9.18
C GLU A 7 5.57 -9.47 -7.87
N TYR A 8 4.44 -8.98 -7.38
CA TYR A 8 3.84 -9.47 -6.13
C TYR A 8 3.41 -10.94 -6.20
N ILE A 9 2.88 -11.38 -7.33
CA ILE A 9 2.56 -12.81 -7.55
C ILE A 9 3.82 -13.68 -7.36
N LYS A 10 4.98 -13.23 -7.89
CA LYS A 10 6.25 -13.93 -7.72
C LYS A 10 6.76 -13.88 -6.28
N LEU A 11 6.63 -12.73 -5.60
CA LEU A 11 7.04 -12.55 -4.20
C LEU A 11 6.25 -13.41 -3.23
N VAL A 12 4.93 -13.53 -3.45
CA VAL A 12 4.03 -14.37 -2.62
C VAL A 12 4.22 -15.86 -2.92
N GLY A 13 4.83 -16.21 -4.05
CA GLY A 13 5.14 -17.60 -4.41
C GLY A 13 3.93 -18.39 -4.94
N ILE A 14 2.85 -17.71 -5.32
CA ILE A 14 1.69 -18.35 -5.94
C ILE A 14 1.83 -18.38 -7.46
N MET A 15 1.37 -19.45 -8.12
CA MET A 15 1.37 -19.46 -9.58
C MET A 15 0.25 -18.56 -10.11
N GLN A 16 0.48 -17.93 -11.27
CA GLN A 16 -0.56 -17.14 -11.96
C GLN A 16 -1.82 -17.96 -12.25
N LYS A 17 -1.69 -19.28 -12.41
CA LYS A 17 -2.82 -20.18 -12.61
C LYS A 17 -3.68 -20.30 -11.34
N ASP A 18 -3.06 -20.56 -10.19
CA ASP A 18 -3.76 -20.63 -8.90
C ASP A 18 -4.46 -19.31 -8.55
N LEU A 19 -3.81 -18.18 -8.85
CA LEU A 19 -4.43 -16.86 -8.65
C LEU A 19 -5.62 -16.65 -9.58
N ALA A 20 -5.52 -17.08 -10.84
CA ALA A 20 -6.61 -16.97 -11.80
C ALA A 20 -7.80 -17.85 -11.39
N GLU A 21 -7.54 -19.06 -10.90
CA GLU A 21 -8.56 -19.96 -10.35
C GLU A 21 -9.25 -19.38 -9.10
N LYS A 22 -8.48 -18.79 -8.17
CA LYS A 22 -9.05 -18.11 -7.00
C LYS A 22 -9.93 -16.92 -7.35
N LEU A 23 -9.62 -16.25 -8.45
CA LEU A 23 -10.35 -15.07 -8.92
C LEU A 23 -11.49 -15.42 -9.88
N ASP A 24 -11.72 -16.70 -10.16
CA ASP A 24 -12.70 -17.21 -11.13
C ASP A 24 -12.57 -16.54 -12.52
N ILE A 25 -11.32 -16.31 -12.94
CA ILE A 25 -10.99 -15.69 -14.22
C ILE A 25 -10.02 -16.56 -15.01
N THR A 26 -10.00 -16.35 -16.32
CA THR A 26 -9.04 -17.04 -17.18
C THR A 26 -7.62 -16.52 -16.94
N THR A 27 -6.62 -17.37 -17.13
CA THR A 27 -5.19 -16.99 -17.09
C THR A 27 -4.85 -15.87 -18.07
N VAL A 28 -5.52 -15.83 -19.22
CA VAL A 28 -5.43 -14.76 -20.22
C VAL A 28 -6.04 -13.47 -19.69
N GLY A 29 -7.19 -13.56 -19.00
CA GLY A 29 -7.83 -12.44 -18.31
C GLY A 29 -6.94 -11.86 -17.21
N LEU A 30 -6.32 -12.71 -16.40
CA LEU A 30 -5.35 -12.29 -15.38
C LEU A 30 -4.12 -11.62 -16.02
N ASN A 31 -3.60 -12.14 -17.13
CA ASN A 31 -2.47 -11.51 -17.82
C ASN A 31 -2.88 -10.15 -18.42
N LYS A 32 -4.12 -9.99 -18.92
CA LYS A 32 -4.66 -8.69 -19.32
C LYS A 32 -4.74 -7.72 -18.13
N ILE A 33 -5.27 -8.16 -17.00
CA ILE A 33 -5.34 -7.39 -15.75
C ILE A 33 -3.94 -6.96 -15.32
N ALA A 34 -2.97 -7.87 -15.37
CA ALA A 34 -1.61 -7.60 -14.93
C ALA A 34 -0.80 -6.70 -15.89
N ASN A 35 -1.22 -6.53 -17.15
CA ASN A 35 -0.59 -5.61 -18.12
C ASN A 35 -1.38 -4.32 -18.33
N THR A 36 -2.64 -4.26 -17.89
CA THR A 36 -3.48 -3.08 -18.07
C THR A 36 -3.18 -2.10 -16.94
N PRO A 37 -2.80 -0.84 -17.22
CA PRO A 37 -2.41 0.12 -16.18
C PRO A 37 -3.60 0.70 -15.39
N MET A 38 -4.81 0.67 -15.95
CA MET A 38 -6.01 1.24 -15.33
C MET A 38 -7.13 0.21 -15.31
N LEU A 39 -7.28 -0.47 -14.17
CA LEU A 39 -8.42 -1.33 -13.88
C LEU A 39 -9.43 -0.65 -12.97
N LYS A 40 -10.62 -1.25 -12.91
CA LYS A 40 -11.60 -0.88 -11.90
C LYS A 40 -11.08 -1.23 -10.51
N ILE A 41 -11.40 -0.39 -9.54
CA ILE A 41 -11.04 -0.57 -8.12
C ILE A 41 -11.49 -1.93 -7.60
N GLU A 42 -12.68 -2.40 -8.00
CA GLU A 42 -13.20 -3.74 -7.68
C GLU A 42 -12.24 -4.88 -8.08
N THR A 43 -11.53 -4.74 -9.19
CA THR A 43 -10.61 -5.79 -9.67
C THR A 43 -9.33 -5.78 -8.86
N TYR A 44 -8.80 -4.61 -8.52
CA TYR A 44 -7.65 -4.50 -7.61
C TYR A 44 -7.96 -5.08 -6.23
N GLN A 45 -9.15 -4.79 -5.70
CA GLN A 45 -9.62 -5.35 -4.43
C GLN A 45 -9.59 -6.87 -4.46
N LYS A 46 -10.24 -7.48 -5.46
CA LYS A 46 -10.27 -8.94 -5.62
C LYS A 46 -8.87 -9.55 -5.72
N VAL A 47 -7.99 -8.94 -6.53
CA VAL A 47 -6.61 -9.41 -6.70
C VAL A 47 -5.84 -9.32 -5.37
N ALA A 48 -5.98 -8.22 -4.64
CA ALA A 48 -5.37 -8.00 -3.34
C ALA A 48 -5.86 -9.03 -2.30
N ASP A 49 -7.17 -9.27 -2.24
CA ASP A 49 -7.80 -10.28 -1.37
C ASP A 49 -7.30 -11.70 -1.70
N ALA A 50 -7.23 -12.05 -2.99
CA ALA A 50 -6.75 -13.36 -3.41
C ALA A 50 -5.25 -13.58 -3.13
N LEU A 51 -4.46 -12.50 -3.14
CA LEU A 51 -3.06 -12.47 -2.73
C LEU A 51 -2.87 -12.38 -1.21
N GLY A 52 -3.91 -12.04 -0.45
CA GLY A 52 -3.83 -11.79 1.00
C GLY A 52 -3.01 -10.54 1.36
N VAL A 53 -2.91 -9.57 0.44
CA VAL A 53 -2.15 -8.33 0.64
C VAL A 53 -3.08 -7.12 0.55
N PRO A 54 -2.74 -5.99 1.18
CA PRO A 54 -3.52 -4.77 1.02
C PRO A 54 -3.35 -4.18 -0.39
N VAL A 55 -4.38 -3.48 -0.88
CA VAL A 55 -4.44 -2.93 -2.25
C VAL A 55 -3.25 -2.03 -2.59
N TRP A 56 -2.76 -1.23 -1.63
CA TRP A 56 -1.61 -0.34 -1.86
C TRP A 56 -0.33 -1.09 -2.24
N LYS A 57 -0.16 -2.35 -1.80
CA LYS A 57 0.99 -3.18 -2.20
C LYS A 57 1.01 -3.46 -3.69
N LEU A 58 -0.13 -3.42 -4.38
CA LEU A 58 -0.16 -3.61 -5.84
C LEU A 58 0.46 -2.43 -6.60
N PHE A 59 0.66 -1.29 -5.94
CA PHE A 59 1.17 -0.05 -6.54
C PHE A 59 2.53 0.36 -5.98
N LEU A 60 2.79 0.09 -4.70
CA LEU A 60 3.98 0.55 -3.98
C LEU A 60 4.72 -0.63 -3.34
N SER A 61 6.04 -0.56 -3.37
CA SER A 61 6.87 -1.42 -2.51
C SER A 61 6.90 -0.90 -1.07
N ASP A 62 7.27 -1.78 -0.13
CA ASP A 62 7.48 -1.37 1.26
C ASP A 62 8.61 -0.33 1.37
N ALA A 63 9.63 -0.40 0.51
CA ALA A 63 10.71 0.59 0.45
C ALA A 63 10.21 1.97 0.02
N GLU A 64 9.44 2.04 -1.07
CA GLU A 64 8.83 3.31 -1.53
C GLU A 64 7.85 3.86 -0.50
N LEU A 65 7.09 2.99 0.17
CA LEU A 65 6.20 3.41 1.24
C LEU A 65 6.98 3.99 2.43
N GLU A 66 8.12 3.40 2.75
CA GLU A 66 9.00 3.89 3.81
C GLU A 66 9.68 5.21 3.43
N GLU A 67 10.07 5.39 2.16
CA GLU A 67 10.56 6.69 1.66
C GLU A 67 9.47 7.76 1.76
N ILE A 68 8.24 7.48 1.32
CA ILE A 68 7.10 8.40 1.45
C ILE A 68 6.84 8.71 2.93
N ARG A 69 6.82 7.69 3.80
CA ARG A 69 6.64 7.90 5.24
C ARG A 69 7.78 8.70 5.84
N SER A 70 9.01 8.46 5.42
CA SER A 70 10.21 9.17 5.87
C SER A 70 10.22 10.61 5.38
N GLU A 71 9.74 10.91 4.17
CA GLU A 71 9.50 12.30 3.72
C GLU A 71 8.40 12.96 4.56
N VAL A 72 7.32 12.24 4.88
CA VAL A 72 6.24 12.76 5.73
C VAL A 72 6.73 12.97 7.18
N VAL A 73 7.68 12.17 7.66
CA VAL A 73 8.34 12.31 8.98
C VAL A 73 9.44 13.37 8.95
N SER A 74 10.17 13.52 7.85
CA SER A 74 11.15 14.60 7.68
C SER A 74 10.48 15.96 7.63
N ASN A 75 9.22 16.00 7.18
CA ASN A 75 8.35 17.17 7.20
C ASN A 75 7.40 17.21 8.41
N ARG A 76 7.49 16.24 9.34
CA ARG A 76 6.74 16.20 10.60
C ARG A 76 7.75 16.05 11.72
N PRO A 77 8.18 17.16 12.34
CA PRO A 77 9.25 17.15 13.32
C PRO A 77 8.98 16.05 14.35
N ALA A 78 9.99 15.20 14.57
CA ALA A 78 9.90 14.00 15.40
C ALA A 78 9.47 14.27 16.86
N ASP A 79 9.33 15.54 17.23
CA ASP A 79 9.03 16.08 18.55
C ASP A 79 7.71 16.90 18.61
N GLU A 80 6.87 16.87 17.57
CA GLU A 80 5.61 17.63 17.53
C GLU A 80 4.39 16.80 17.94
N PHE A 81 3.99 16.94 19.20
CA PHE A 81 2.76 16.36 19.74
C PHE A 81 1.53 16.99 19.05
N CYS A 82 0.81 16.24 18.23
CA CYS A 82 -0.45 16.71 17.65
C CYS A 82 -1.65 16.36 18.55
N CYS A 83 -2.58 17.30 18.73
CA CYS A 83 -3.83 17.05 19.44
C CYS A 83 -4.68 16.00 18.69
N PRO A 84 -5.04 14.86 19.31
CA PRO A 84 -5.80 13.79 18.64
C PRO A 84 -7.24 14.17 18.27
N LYS A 85 -7.72 15.34 18.73
CA LYS A 85 -9.08 15.84 18.46
C LYS A 85 -9.16 16.82 17.30
N CYS A 86 -8.15 17.66 17.11
CA CYS A 86 -8.18 18.74 16.11
C CYS A 86 -6.92 18.85 15.24
N GLY A 87 -5.88 18.05 15.51
CA GLY A 87 -4.62 18.07 14.76
C GLY A 87 -3.71 19.27 15.04
N ALA A 88 -4.06 20.14 15.99
CA ALA A 88 -3.24 21.29 16.36
C ALA A 88 -1.93 20.84 17.04
N LEU A 89 -0.85 21.56 16.76
CA LEU A 89 0.47 21.34 17.35
C LEU A 89 0.50 21.76 18.82
N LEU A 90 0.95 20.86 19.70
CA LEU A 90 1.10 21.10 21.12
C LEU A 90 2.55 21.47 21.42
N LYS A 91 2.73 22.64 22.03
CA LYS A 91 4.04 23.08 22.53
C LYS A 91 4.26 22.50 23.92
N VAL A 92 5.28 21.65 24.08
CA VAL A 92 5.75 21.22 25.41
C VAL A 92 6.54 22.36 26.02
N VAL A 93 6.14 22.81 27.21
CA VAL A 93 6.87 23.79 28.01
C VAL A 93 7.39 23.04 29.23
N PRO A 94 8.72 22.88 29.39
CA PRO A 94 9.25 22.34 30.64
C PRO A 94 8.85 23.32 31.76
N THR A 95 8.19 22.80 32.78
CA THR A 95 7.89 23.57 33.98
C THR A 95 9.09 23.37 34.90
N ASP A 96 10.05 24.28 34.83
CA ASP A 96 11.08 24.36 35.87
C ASP A 96 10.38 24.51 37.22
N GLU A 97 10.71 23.58 38.12
CA GLU A 97 10.15 23.43 39.45
C GLU A 97 10.40 24.72 40.26
N ASN A 98 9.34 25.23 40.89
CA ASN A 98 9.34 26.42 41.75
C ASN A 98 10.23 26.25 43.00
#